data_AF-A0A845TNX4-F1
#
_entry.id   AF-A0A845TNX4-F1
#
_cell.length_a   1.000
_cell.length_b   1.000
_cell.length_c   1.000
_cell.angle_alpha   90.00
_cell.angle_beta   90.00
_cell.angle_gamma   90.00
#
_symmetry.space_group_name_H-M   'P 1'
#
loop_
_entity.id
_entity.type
_entity.pdbx_description
1 polymer ?
#
loop_
_entity_poly.entity_id
_entity_poly.type
_entity_poly.pdbx_seq_one_letter_code
_entity_poly.pdbx_strand_id
1 'polypeptide(L)'
;MKTNTSNALMSNPDYNPDRLLDTMIKAMALKNDAALSRRLGVAPPVISKVRHRRIPVSADLLIRLHEHSEMPIKQLKSLMVAV
;
A
#
# COMPACT_ATOMS: atom_id res chain seq x y z
N MET A 1 11.91 2.71 22.90
CA MET A 1 12.56 1.89 21.86
C MET A 1 11.65 1.89 20.63
N LYS A 2 11.88 2.75 19.63
CA LYS A 2 11.07 2.75 18.39
C LYS A 2 11.65 1.67 17.49
N THR A 3 11.01 0.50 17.43
CA THR A 3 11.43 -0.59 16.56
C THR A 3 11.35 -0.11 15.11
N ASN A 4 12.47 -0.23 14.40
CA ASN A 4 12.66 0.24 13.03
C ASN A 4 12.01 -0.73 12.02
N THR A 5 10.71 -1.02 12.20
CA THR A 5 9.93 -2.00 11.41
C THR A 5 10.00 -1.70 9.91
N SER A 6 10.24 -0.43 9.53
CA SER A 6 10.43 0.01 8.17
C SER A 6 11.50 -0.79 7.43
N ASN A 7 12.62 -1.10 8.09
CA ASN A 7 13.76 -1.72 7.43
C ASN A 7 13.50 -3.22 7.14
N ALA A 8 12.76 -3.91 8.02
CA ALA A 8 12.51 -5.34 7.91
C ALA A 8 11.56 -5.73 6.77
N LEU A 9 10.51 -4.93 6.50
CA LEU A 9 9.62 -5.16 5.36
C LEU A 9 10.31 -4.86 4.04
N MET A 10 11.09 -3.78 3.98
CA MET A 10 11.82 -3.37 2.78
C MET A 10 12.93 -4.36 2.39
N SER A 11 13.49 -5.08 3.36
CA SER A 11 14.50 -6.13 3.12
C SER A 11 13.92 -7.50 2.75
N ASN A 12 12.60 -7.69 2.84
CA ASN A 12 11.97 -8.95 2.48
C ASN A 12 11.88 -9.05 0.94
N PRO A 13 12.50 -10.07 0.30
CA PRO A 13 12.46 -10.24 -1.16
C PRO A 13 11.04 -10.41 -1.70
N ASP A 14 10.13 -10.95 -0.90
CA ASP A 14 8.74 -11.21 -1.31
C ASP A 14 7.85 -9.97 -1.17
N TYR A 15 8.36 -8.88 -0.57
CA TYR A 15 7.61 -7.65 -0.40
C TYR A 15 7.45 -6.90 -1.72
N ASN A 16 6.22 -6.93 -2.24
CA ASN A 16 5.82 -6.27 -3.48
C ASN A 16 4.56 -5.39 -3.25
N PRO A 17 4.73 -4.11 -2.90
CA PRO A 17 3.60 -3.20 -2.70
C PRO A 17 2.87 -2.83 -4.00
N ASP A 18 3.47 -3.05 -5.17
CA ASP A 18 2.83 -2.73 -6.46
C ASP A 18 1.57 -3.55 -6.66
N ARG A 19 1.59 -4.84 -6.26
CA ARG A 19 0.43 -5.73 -6.31
C ARG A 19 -0.74 -5.16 -5.51
N LEU A 20 -0.48 -4.70 -4.29
CA LEU A 20 -1.50 -4.04 -3.47
C LEU A 20 -2.08 -2.82 -4.19
N LEU A 21 -1.22 -1.89 -4.63
CA LEU A 21 -1.67 -0.64 -5.25
C LEU A 21 -2.42 -0.88 -6.58
N ASP A 22 -1.97 -1.81 -7.41
CA ASP A 22 -2.63 -2.20 -8.66
C ASP A 22 -3.99 -2.85 -8.41
N THR A 23 -4.07 -3.74 -7.42
CA THR A 23 -5.35 -4.35 -7.03
C THR A 23 -6.32 -3.27 -6.54
N MET A 24 -5.85 -2.26 -5.81
CA MET A 24 -6.71 -1.18 -5.32
C MET A 24 -7.19 -0.24 -6.43
N ILE A 25 -6.33 0.06 -7.41
CA ILE A 25 -6.72 0.80 -8.61
C ILE A 25 -7.83 0.07 -9.35
N LYS A 26 -7.70 -1.25 -9.52
CA LYS A 26 -8.72 -2.08 -10.17
C LYS A 26 -10.01 -2.16 -9.35
N ALA A 27 -9.90 -2.47 -8.06
CA ALA A 27 -11.05 -2.65 -7.17
C ALA A 27 -11.91 -1.39 -7.04
N MET A 28 -11.29 -0.21 -7.10
CA MET A 28 -11.98 1.07 -7.00
C MET A 28 -12.25 1.73 -8.37
N ALA A 29 -12.02 1.01 -9.48
CA ALA A 29 -12.19 1.49 -10.85
C ALA A 29 -11.48 2.84 -11.13
N LEU A 30 -10.24 2.98 -10.64
CA LEU A 30 -9.43 4.19 -10.78
C LEU A 30 -8.53 4.11 -12.02
N LYS A 31 -8.19 5.28 -12.56
CA LYS A 31 -7.34 5.37 -13.75
C LYS A 31 -5.85 5.16 -13.46
N ASN A 32 -5.37 5.62 -12.31
CA ASN A 32 -3.94 5.66 -11.97
C ASN A 32 -3.68 5.99 -10.49
N ASP A 33 -2.39 6.00 -10.11
CA ASP A 33 -1.91 6.33 -8.76
C ASP A 33 -2.33 7.74 -8.28
N ALA A 34 -2.45 8.72 -9.18
CA ALA A 34 -2.92 10.05 -8.80
C ALA A 34 -4.40 10.03 -8.38
N ALA A 35 -5.23 9.24 -9.06
CA ALA A 35 -6.61 9.00 -8.66
C ALA A 35 -6.68 8.22 -7.34
N LEU A 36 -5.80 7.22 -7.14
CA LEU A 36 -5.68 6.49 -5.87
C LEU A 36 -5.31 7.43 -4.72
N SER A 37 -4.32 8.30 -4.92
CA SER A 37 -3.87 9.27 -3.91
C SER A 37 -5.03 10.17 -3.45
N ARG A 38 -5.80 10.71 -4.40
CA ARG A 38 -7.00 11.51 -4.13
C ARG A 38 -8.06 10.71 -3.38
N ARG A 39 -8.34 9.48 -3.83
CA ARG A 39 -9.34 8.61 -3.20
C ARG A 39 -9.00 8.31 -1.74
N LEU A 40 -7.72 8.11 -1.42
CA LEU A 40 -7.26 7.79 -0.06
C LEU A 40 -6.97 9.03 0.81
N GLY A 41 -7.07 10.24 0.25
CA GLY A 41 -6.73 11.47 0.95
C GLY A 41 -5.24 11.59 1.32
N VAL A 42 -4.35 11.00 0.51
CA VAL A 42 -2.90 11.08 0.70
C VAL A 42 -2.24 11.90 -0.41
N ALA A 43 -1.12 12.54 -0.09
CA ALA A 43 -0.36 13.28 -1.10
C ALA A 43 0.22 12.32 -2.16
N PRO A 44 0.26 12.67 -3.45
CA PRO A 44 0.83 11.84 -4.51
C PRO A 44 2.25 11.30 -4.23
N PRO A 45 3.16 12.06 -3.58
CA PRO A 45 4.47 11.54 -3.21
C PRO A 45 4.45 10.33 -2.28
N VAL A 46 3.38 10.12 -1.50
CA VAL A 46 3.24 8.95 -0.63
C VAL A 46 3.12 7.68 -1.48
N ILE A 47 2.16 7.66 -2.41
CA ILE A 47 1.95 6.52 -3.31
C ILE A 47 3.19 6.29 -4.19
N SER A 48 3.78 7.37 -4.72
CA SER A 48 5.01 7.27 -5.51
C SER A 48 6.17 6.67 -4.71
N LYS A 49 6.39 7.08 -3.46
CA LYS A 49 7.46 6.51 -2.62
C LYS A 49 7.22 5.05 -2.27
N VAL A 50 5.95 4.63 -2.11
CA VAL A 50 5.59 3.22 -1.88
C VAL A 50 5.90 2.37 -3.11
N ARG A 51 5.46 2.81 -4.31
CA ARG A 51 5.78 2.16 -5.60
C ARG A 51 7.27 1.92 -5.78
N HIS A 52 8.06 2.97 -5.53
CA HIS A 52 9.51 2.92 -5.67
C HIS A 52 10.22 2.33 -4.45
N ARG A 53 9.49 1.70 -3.53
CA ARG A 53 10.02 1.03 -2.34
C ARG A 53 10.96 1.91 -1.51
N ARG A 54 10.68 3.21 -1.45
CA ARG A 54 11.41 4.20 -0.64
C ARG A 54 10.84 4.31 0.78
N ILE A 55 9.57 3.96 0.93
CA ILE A 55 8.90 3.80 2.23
C ILE A 55 8.05 2.52 2.18
N PRO A 56 7.88 1.83 3.32
CA PRO A 56 6.93 0.73 3.41
C PRO A 56 5.49 1.27 3.38
N VAL A 57 4.53 0.39 3.07
CA VAL A 57 3.12 0.67 3.29
C VAL A 57 2.90 0.85 4.81
N SER A 58 2.46 2.04 5.21
CA SER A 58 2.20 2.36 6.61
C SER A 58 0.89 1.73 7.10
N ALA A 59 0.73 1.63 8.42
CA ALA A 59 -0.53 1.20 9.02
C ALA A 59 -1.69 2.15 8.66
N ASP A 60 -1.47 3.47 8.67
CA ASP A 60 -2.45 4.47 8.24
C ASP A 60 -2.91 4.23 6.79
N LEU A 61 -1.98 3.95 5.87
CA LEU A 61 -2.33 3.66 4.48
C LEU A 61 -3.14 2.36 4.36
N LEU A 62 -2.82 1.32 5.14
CA LEU A 62 -3.62 0.08 5.18
C LEU A 62 -5.03 0.32 5.71
N ILE A 63 -5.20 1.15 6.74
CA ILE A 63 -6.51 1.49 7.30
C ILE A 63 -7.34 2.22 6.24
N ARG A 64 -6.77 3.23 5.57
CA ARG A 64 -7.47 3.94 4.48
C ARG A 64 -7.89 3.00 3.35
N LEU A 65 -7.00 2.09 2.94
CA LEU A 65 -7.31 1.09 1.92
C LEU A 65 -8.46 0.18 2.37
N HIS A 66 -8.46 -0.27 3.62
CA HIS A 66 -9.53 -1.08 4.20
C HIS A 66 -10.87 -0.32 4.15
N GLU A 67 -10.90 0.92 4.62
CA GLU A 67 -12.12 1.73 4.67
C GLU A 67 -12.71 2.01 3.27
N HIS A 68 -11.86 2.21 2.26
CA HIS A 68 -12.32 2.59 0.92
C HIS A 68 -12.64 1.39 0.01
N SER A 69 -12.15 0.20 0.35
CA SER A 69 -12.35 -1.03 -0.43
C SER A 69 -13.19 -2.10 0.28
N GLU A 70 -13.47 -1.91 1.58
CA GLU A 70 -14.06 -2.90 2.48
C GLU A 70 -13.26 -4.21 2.58
N MET A 71 -12.04 -4.25 2.03
CA MET A 71 -11.19 -5.43 2.04
C MET A 71 -10.53 -5.61 3.41
N PRO A 72 -10.60 -6.80 4.05
CA PRO A 72 -9.96 -7.04 5.33
C PRO A 72 -8.45 -6.74 5.29
N ILE A 73 -7.91 -6.14 6.37
CA ILE A 73 -6.48 -5.82 6.47
C ILE A 73 -5.58 -7.05 6.24
N LYS A 74 -6.02 -8.24 6.67
CA LYS A 74 -5.30 -9.51 6.41
C LYS A 74 -5.15 -9.77 4.91
N GLN A 75 -6.22 -9.57 4.14
CA GLN A 75 -6.20 -9.74 2.69
C GLN A 75 -5.31 -8.67 2.04
N LEU A 76 -5.41 -7.41 2.46
CA LEU A 76 -4.52 -6.34 1.97
C LEU A 76 -3.03 -6.66 2.21
N LYS A 77 -2.69 -7.21 3.38
CA LYS A 77 -1.33 -7.66 3.70
C LYS A 77 -0.87 -8.81 2.79
N SER A 78 -1.74 -9.77 2.51
CA SER A 78 -1.42 -10.88 1.59
C SER A 78 -1.19 -10.45 0.14
N LEU A 79 -1.71 -9.29 -0.28
CA LEU A 79 -1.42 -8.77 -1.61
C LEU A 79 0.04 -8.30 -1.75
N MET A 80 0.69 -7.94 -0.64
CA MET A 80 2.06 -7.40 -0.64
C MET A 80 3.14 -8.48 -0.52
N VAL A 81 2.80 -9.71 -0.18
CA VAL A 81 3.76 -10.80 -0.02
C VAL A 81 3.33 -11.92 -0.94
N ALA A 82 4.24 -12.45 -1.77
CA ALA A 82 3.93 -13.65 -2.54
C ALA A 82 3.59 -14.81 -1.58
N VAL A 83 2.56 -15.59 -1.92
CA VAL A 83 2.28 -16.89 -1.28
C VAL A 83 3.10 -17.93 -2.02
#